data_AF-A0A497EW63-F1
#
_entry.id   AF-A0A497EW63-F1
#
_cell.length_a   1.000
_cell.length_b   1.000
_cell.length_c   1.000
_cell.angle_alpha   90.00
_cell.angle_beta   90.00
_cell.angle_gamma   90.00
#
_symmetry.space_group_name_H-M   'P 1'
#
loop_
_entity.id
_entity.type
_entity.pdbx_description
1 polymer ?
#
loop_
_entity_poly.entity_id
_entity_poly.type
_entity_poly.pdbx_seq_one_letter_code
_entity_poly.pdbx_strand_id
1 'polypeptide(L)' 'SSRIQCDGCGAWIPRDKAIKITKPVPIVDPQLAKELKKSGAIISKRVVTKYLCVSCAIFQGIIKVRPEEERKKIQPLR' A
#
# COMPACT_ATOMS: atom_id res chain seq x y z
N SER A 1 12.86 -2.44 19.90
CA SER A 1 12.02 -2.60 18.70
C SER A 1 10.91 -1.55 18.71
N SER A 2 10.94 -0.59 17.79
CA SER A 2 9.86 0.41 17.70
C SER A 2 8.59 -0.26 17.17
N ARG A 3 7.45 0.07 17.78
CA ARG A 3 6.13 -0.40 17.34
C ARG A 3 5.48 0.68 16.47
N ILE A 4 4.80 0.27 15.40
CA ILE A 4 3.99 1.11 14.52
C ILE A 4 2.53 0.67 14.65
N GLN A 5 1.59 1.58 14.40
CA GLN A 5 0.17 1.25 14.38
C GLN A 5 -0.26 0.83 12.96
N CYS A 6 -1.11 -0.20 12.87
CA CYS A 6 -1.72 -0.64 11.61
C CYS A 6 -2.74 0.39 11.12
N ASP A 7 -2.63 0.83 9.87
CA ASP A 7 -3.61 1.74 9.26
C ASP A 7 -4.98 1.09 8.99
N GLY A 8 -5.03 -0.25 8.96
CA GLY A 8 -6.26 -1.00 8.68
C GLY A 8 -7.07 -1.33 9.93
N CYS A 9 -6.44 -1.90 10.95
CA CYS A 9 -7.12 -2.38 12.16
C CYS A 9 -6.65 -1.69 13.47
N GLY A 10 -5.69 -0.77 13.41
CA GLY A 10 -5.17 -0.08 14.60
C GLY A 10 -4.27 -0.90 15.52
N ALA A 11 -3.97 -2.17 15.20
CA ALA A 11 -3.11 -3.00 16.03
C ALA A 11 -1.66 -2.51 16.08
N TRP A 12 -0.98 -2.73 17.21
CA TRP A 12 0.46 -2.46 17.36
C TRP A 12 1.30 -3.56 16.71
N ILE A 13 2.14 -3.20 15.75
CA ILE A 13 2.98 -4.12 14.99
C ILE A 13 4.46 -3.72 15.20
N PRO A 14 5.36 -4.68 15.43
CA PRO A 14 6.80 -4.43 15.34
C PRO A 14 7.19 -3.88 13.96
N ARG A 15 8.06 -2.87 13.90
CA ARG A 15 8.42 -2.19 12.64
C ARG A 15 8.95 -3.14 11.56
N ASP A 16 9.70 -4.16 11.95
CA ASP A 16 10.28 -5.20 11.11
C ASP A 16 9.22 -6.11 10.46
N LYS A 17 8.10 -6.34 11.13
CA LYS A 17 6.99 -7.17 10.64
C LYS A 17 5.94 -6.38 9.85
N ALA A 18 5.98 -5.06 9.92
CA ALA A 18 4.99 -4.21 9.27
C ALA A 18 5.16 -4.24 7.75
N ILE A 19 4.05 -4.43 7.04
CA ILE A 19 4.02 -4.42 5.59
C ILE A 19 3.87 -2.96 5.15
N LYS A 20 4.94 -2.42 4.55
CA LYS A 20 4.99 -1.04 4.06
C LYS A 20 4.61 -0.99 2.59
N ILE A 21 3.62 -0.16 2.25
CA ILE A 21 3.18 0.06 0.88
C ILE A 21 3.28 1.54 0.59
N THR A 22 3.94 1.88 -0.51
CA THR A 22 4.12 3.27 -0.93
C THR A 22 3.51 3.43 -2.31
N LYS A 23 2.44 4.22 -2.44
CA LYS A 23 1.76 4.44 -3.72
C LYS A 23 1.56 5.93 -3.98
N PRO A 24 1.84 6.43 -5.19
CA PRO A 24 1.53 7.79 -5.59
C PRO A 24 0.03 7.90 -5.90
N VAL A 25 -0.67 8.74 -5.16
CA VAL A 25 -2.12 8.97 -5.30
C VAL A 25 -2.33 10.40 -5.83
N PRO A 26 -3.18 10.61 -6.85
CA PRO A 26 -3.56 11.96 -7.27
C PRO A 26 -4.23 12.71 -6.11
N ILE A 27 -4.12 14.04 -6.09
CA ILE A 27 -4.76 14.87 -5.05
C ILE A 27 -6.29 14.85 -5.18
N VAL A 28 -6.78 14.73 -6.41
CA VAL A 28 -8.21 14.66 -6.74
C VAL A 28 -8.65 13.22 -6.96
N ASP A 29 -9.96 12.99 -6.94
CA ASP A 29 -10.55 11.68 -7.21
C ASP A 29 -10.03 11.09 -8.55
N PRO A 30 -9.72 9.78 -8.63
CA PRO A 30 -9.17 9.18 -9.84
C PRO A 30 -10.03 9.36 -11.11
N GLN A 31 -11.35 9.47 -11.00
CA GLN A 31 -12.24 9.66 -12.14
C GLN A 31 -12.10 11.08 -12.69
N LEU A 32 -12.26 12.08 -11.82
CA LEU A 32 -12.06 13.48 -12.18
C LEU A 32 -10.62 13.73 -12.65
N ALA A 33 -9.64 13.06 -12.05
CA ALA A 33 -8.25 13.14 -12.48
C ALA A 33 -8.05 12.70 -13.93
N LYS A 34 -8.83 11.73 -14.43
CA LYS A 34 -8.75 11.28 -15.82
C LYS A 34 -9.35 12.33 -16.75
N GLU A 35 -10.49 12.90 -16.37
CA GLU A 35 -11.19 13.93 -17.15
C GLU A 35 -10.33 15.20 -17.27
N LEU A 36 -9.84 15.72 -16.14
CA LEU A 36 -8.96 16.89 -16.11
C LEU A 36 -7.66 16.69 -16.89
N LYS A 37 -7.07 15.49 -16.85
CA LYS A 37 -5.89 15.18 -17.69
C LYS A 37 -6.22 15.18 -19.18
N LYS A 38 -7.39 14.69 -19.59
CA LYS A 38 -7.83 14.76 -20.99
C LYS A 38 -8.02 16.21 -21.43
N SER A 39 -8.49 17.08 -20.54
CA SER A 39 -8.59 18.52 -20.76
C SER A 39 -7.25 19.27 -20.72
N GLY A 40 -6.13 18.57 -20.48
CA GLY A 40 -4.78 19.15 -20.48
C GLY A 40 -4.29 19.67 -19.13
N ALA A 41 -5.01 19.44 -18.04
CA ALA A 41 -4.58 19.89 -16.72
C ALA A 41 -3.42 19.06 -16.16
N ILE A 42 -2.42 19.73 -15.56
CA ILE A 42 -1.31 19.09 -14.88
C ILE A 42 -1.72 18.82 -13.43
N ILE A 43 -1.83 17.53 -13.09
CA ILE A 43 -2.27 17.09 -11.76
C ILE A 43 -1.08 16.55 -10.98
N SER A 44 -0.79 17.18 -9.85
CA SER A 44 0.22 16.69 -8.91
C SER A 44 -0.26 15.44 -8.17
N LYS A 45 0.69 14.57 -7.82
CA LYS A 45 0.45 13.34 -7.07
C LYS A 45 1.17 13.44 -5.74
N ARG A 46 0.53 13.01 -4.66
CA ARG A 46 1.15 12.85 -3.34
C ARG A 46 1.57 11.41 -3.15
N VAL A 47 2.72 11.19 -2.53
CA VAL A 47 3.17 9.84 -2.16
C VAL A 47 2.55 9.50 -0.80
N VAL A 48 1.79 8.41 -0.75
CA VAL A 48 1.18 7.92 0.49
C VAL A 48 1.85 6.62 0.88
N THR A 49 2.39 6.57 2.09
CA THR A 49 2.94 5.36 2.73
C THR A 49 1.92 4.82 3.71
N LYS A 50 1.57 3.53 3.59
CA LYS A 50 0.73 2.81 4.55
C LYS A 50 1.51 1.69 5.22
N TYR A 51 1.24 1.46 6.51
CA TYR A 51 1.76 0.36 7.31
C TYR A 51 0.62 -0.57 7.72
N LEU A 52 0.71 -1.84 7.33
CA LEU A 52 -0.34 -2.83 7.59
C LEU A 52 0.20 -4.04 8.34
N CYS A 53 -0.67 -4.67 9.14
CA CYS A 53 -0.42 -5.98 9.70
C CYS A 53 -0.60 -7.06 8.62
N VAL A 54 -0.04 -8.25 8.86
CA VAL A 54 -0.13 -9.39 7.95
C VAL A 54 -1.59 -9.73 7.61
N SER A 55 -2.48 -9.75 8.60
CA SER A 55 -3.89 -10.06 8.40
C SER A 55 -4.61 -9.05 7.52
N CYS A 56 -4.44 -7.74 7.77
CA CYS A 56 -5.04 -6.69 6.95
C CYS A 56 -4.48 -6.69 5.53
N ALA A 57 -3.19 -6.95 5.37
CA ALA A 57 -2.57 -7.02 4.05
C ALA A 57 -3.07 -8.21 3.22
N ILE A 58 -3.37 -9.35 3.86
CA ILE A 58 -4.01 -10.50 3.19
C ILE A 58 -5.47 -10.18 2.86
N PHE A 59 -6.22 -9.63 3.81
CA PHE A 59 -7.63 -9.27 3.63
C PHE A 59 -7.85 -8.25 2.49
N GLN A 60 -6.99 -7.24 2.41
CA GLN A 60 -7.00 -6.24 1.33
C GLN A 60 -6.40 -6.76 0.01
N GLY A 61 -5.91 -8.01 -0.04
CA GLY A 61 -5.37 -8.64 -1.25
C GLY A 61 -3.99 -8.13 -1.68
N ILE A 62 -3.28 -7.41 -0.81
CA ILE A 62 -1.91 -6.92 -1.08
C ILE A 62 -0.92 -8.08 -1.07
N ILE A 63 -1.02 -8.95 -0.07
CA ILE A 63 -0.21 -10.16 0.02
C ILE A 63 -1.12 -11.37 -0.19
N LYS A 64 -0.66 -12.30 -1.03
CA LYS A 64 -1.37 -13.55 -1.32
C LYS A 64 -0.65 -14.74 -0.68
N VAL A 65 -1.40 -15.79 -0.36
CA VAL A 65 -0.83 -17.08 0.05
C VAL A 65 -0.14 -17.69 -1.18
N ARG A 66 1.14 -18.04 -1.01
CA ARG A 66 2.02 -18.54 -2.08
C ARG A 66 2.56 -19.94 -1.73
N PRO A 67 2.95 -20.77 -2.71
CA PRO A 67 3.64 -22.04 -2.49
C PRO A 67 5.03 -21.84 -1.86
N GLU A 68 5.61 -22.88 -1.28
CA GLU A 68 6.86 -22.79 -0.50
C GLU A 68 8.01 -22.17 -1.29
N GLU A 69 8.20 -22.62 -2.53
CA GLU A 69 9.28 -22.15 -3.40
C GLU A 69 9.19 -20.65 -3.69
N GLU A 70 7.98 -20.11 -3.84
CA GLU A 70 7.75 -18.69 -4.08
C GLU A 70 7.92 -17.84 -2.82
N ARG A 71 7.69 -18.39 -1.63
CA ARG A 71 7.90 -17.66 -0.35
C ARG A 71 9.38 -17.32 -0.14
N LYS A 72 10.28 -18.18 -0.62
CA LYS A 72 11.74 -17.97 -0.57
C LYS A 72 12.21 -16.88 -1.54
N LYS A 73 11.42 -16.55 -2.58
CA LYS A 73 11.72 -15.50 -3.55
C LYS A 73 11.24 -14.13 -3.03
N ILE A 74 12.17 -13.19 -2.90
CA ILE A 74 11.87 -11.80 -2.54
C ILE A 74 11.35 -11.08 -3.80
N GLN A 75 10.06 -10.77 -3.82
CA GLN A 75 9.44 -9.98 -4.89
C GLN A 75 8.93 -8.66 -4.31
N PRO A 76 9.03 -7.54 -5.05
CA PRO A 76 8.49 -6.28 -4.61
C PRO A 76 6.95 -6.32 -4.55
N LEU A 77 6.37 -5.69 -3.53
CA LEU A 77 4.92 -5.51 -3.42
C LEU A 77 4.46 -4.50 -4.49
N ARG A 78 3.46 -4.87 -5.30
CA ARG A 78 2.90 -4.03 -6.37
C ARG A 78 1.74 -3.13 -5.89
#